data_AF-A0A401UFX4-F1
#
_entry.id   AF-A0A401UFX4-F1
#
_cell.length_a   1.000
_cell.length_b   1.000
_cell.length_c   1.000
_cell.angle_alpha   90.00
_cell.angle_beta   90.00
_cell.angle_gamma   90.00
#
_symmetry.space_group_name_H-M   'P 1'
#
loop_
_entity.id
_entity.type
_entity.pdbx_description
1 polymer ?
#
loop_
_entity_poly.entity_id
_entity_poly.type
_entity_poly.pdbx_seq_one_letter_code
_entity_poly.pdbx_strand_id
1 'polypeptide(L)'
;MELILYPFKNIVFNKNSVLLDASFVLSLIYDDDIKHSDCLSCLKQLSEGSSQFYTTSIISAEVLNQILYKLFISDIESKINNTSPYNSIDNIRSITGSFSRHDTKILKQRKEDRLIHIPYKRYFDNISKNSMRRNLLNIYYNKSVEIISELEKIINIKYLNISEECISLVKIFMCENLLSVNDAFHLATAEYNNIDFLLTLDGDFLFAESSKMKILKI
;
A
#
# COMPACT_ATOMS: atom_id res chain seq x y z
N MET A 1 -5.27 4.02 23.89
CA MET A 1 -5.09 4.55 22.52
C MET A 1 -5.94 5.82 22.31
N GLU A 2 -5.40 6.83 21.63
CA GLU A 2 -6.12 8.08 21.28
C GLU A 2 -6.30 8.17 19.76
N LEU A 3 -7.55 8.25 19.28
CA LEU A 3 -7.87 8.48 17.87
C LEU A 3 -8.13 9.96 17.62
N ILE A 4 -7.40 10.53 16.67
CA ILE A 4 -7.58 11.91 16.21
C ILE A 4 -8.00 11.87 14.74
N LEU A 5 -9.09 12.57 14.42
CA LEU A 5 -9.65 12.64 13.07
C LEU A 5 -9.16 13.89 12.32
N TYR A 6 -8.91 13.75 11.02
CA TYR A 6 -8.60 14.85 10.11
C TYR A 6 -9.76 15.87 10.10
N PRO A 7 -9.49 17.19 10.08
CA PRO A 7 -8.24 17.87 9.76
C PRO A 7 -7.33 18.22 10.96
N PHE A 8 -7.34 17.41 12.03
CA PHE A 8 -6.40 17.54 13.17
C PHE A 8 -6.31 18.95 13.77
N LYS A 9 -7.42 19.70 13.79
CA LYS A 9 -7.47 21.15 14.07
C LYS A 9 -6.79 21.59 15.38
N ASN A 10 -6.65 20.70 16.35
CA ASN A 10 -6.11 20.98 17.67
C ASN A 10 -4.72 20.38 17.91
N ILE A 11 -4.04 19.91 16.86
CA ILE A 11 -2.70 19.32 16.96
C ILE A 11 -1.69 20.26 16.33
N VAL A 12 -0.67 20.58 17.12
CA VAL A 12 0.54 21.23 16.62
C VAL A 12 1.60 20.15 16.46
N PHE A 13 1.90 19.79 15.21
CA PHE A 13 2.98 18.87 14.92
C PHE A 13 4.33 19.55 15.12
N ASN A 14 5.21 18.92 15.89
CA ASN A 14 6.54 19.44 16.21
C ASN A 14 7.51 18.28 16.42
N LYS A 15 8.30 17.99 15.38
CA LYS A 15 9.34 16.95 15.37
C LYS A 15 8.83 15.58 15.78
N ASN A 16 7.59 15.27 15.42
CA ASN A 16 6.98 13.99 15.74
C ASN A 16 7.50 12.87 14.85
N SER A 17 7.48 11.65 15.36
CA SER A 17 7.71 10.43 14.61
C SER A 17 6.36 9.87 14.14
N VAL A 18 6.24 9.58 12.85
CA VAL A 18 4.99 9.14 12.22
C VAL A 18 5.22 7.86 11.44
N LEU A 19 4.56 6.78 11.84
CA LEU A 19 4.48 5.56 11.04
C LEU A 19 3.39 5.75 9.98
N LEU A 20 3.75 5.57 8.72
CA LEU A 20 2.85 5.67 7.58
C LEU A 20 2.24 4.30 7.30
N ASP A 21 0.92 4.20 7.34
CA ASP A 21 0.19 2.99 6.98
C ASP A 21 0.11 2.79 5.45
N ALA A 22 -0.17 1.56 5.02
CA ALA A 22 -0.23 1.21 3.60
C ALA A 22 -1.33 2.00 2.87
N SER A 23 -2.51 2.18 3.47
CA SER A 23 -3.60 2.94 2.87
C SER A 23 -3.23 4.39 2.60
N PHE A 24 -2.55 5.05 3.54
CA PHE A 24 -2.05 6.41 3.36
C PHE A 24 -1.00 6.52 2.24
N VAL A 25 -0.02 5.62 2.25
CA VAL A 25 1.04 5.61 1.21
C VAL A 25 0.43 5.38 -0.17
N LEU A 26 -0.54 4.48 -0.29
CA LEU A 26 -1.22 4.20 -1.56
C LEU A 26 -2.03 5.40 -2.04
N SER A 27 -2.79 6.08 -1.18
CA SER A 27 -3.54 7.27 -1.59
C SER A 27 -2.65 8.45 -2.02
N LEU A 28 -1.38 8.49 -1.60
CA LEU A 28 -0.40 9.44 -2.15
C LEU A 28 0.09 9.08 -3.55
N ILE A 29 0.09 7.80 -3.93
CA ILE A 29 0.56 7.32 -5.24
C ILE A 29 -0.51 7.54 -6.32
N TYR A 30 -1.78 7.36 -5.96
CA TYR A 30 -2.91 7.41 -6.89
C TYR A 30 -3.62 8.75 -6.80
N ASP A 31 -3.50 9.57 -7.86
CA ASP A 31 -4.10 10.90 -7.94
C ASP A 31 -5.62 10.88 -8.13
N ASP A 32 -6.17 9.76 -8.60
CA ASP A 32 -7.60 9.48 -8.70
C ASP A 32 -8.23 8.98 -7.39
N ASP A 33 -7.42 8.77 -6.33
CA ASP A 33 -7.93 8.42 -5.01
C ASP A 33 -8.70 9.59 -4.40
N ILE A 34 -9.92 9.32 -3.90
CA ILE A 34 -10.81 10.33 -3.30
C ILE A 34 -10.18 11.03 -2.07
N LYS A 35 -9.20 10.40 -1.42
CA LYS A 35 -8.46 10.93 -0.27
C LYS A 35 -7.11 11.52 -0.63
N HIS A 36 -6.70 11.53 -1.90
CA HIS A 36 -5.39 12.02 -2.35
C HIS A 36 -5.09 13.44 -1.87
N SER A 37 -6.04 14.36 -2.06
CA SER A 37 -5.88 15.78 -1.68
C SER A 37 -5.77 15.99 -0.17
N ASP A 38 -6.55 15.24 0.62
CA ASP A 38 -6.48 15.26 2.08
C ASP A 38 -5.13 14.69 2.57
N CYS A 39 -4.66 13.60 1.94
CA CYS A 39 -3.36 13.00 2.26
C CYS A 39 -2.20 13.94 1.95
N LEU A 40 -2.22 14.63 0.82
CA LEU A 40 -1.22 15.64 0.46
C LEU A 40 -1.21 16.81 1.46
N SER A 41 -2.40 17.28 1.86
CA SER A 41 -2.55 18.36 2.83
C SER A 41 -2.01 17.95 4.21
N CYS A 42 -2.31 16.72 4.64
CA CYS A 42 -1.78 16.14 5.87
C CYS A 42 -0.25 15.99 5.83
N LEU A 43 0.30 15.44 4.74
CA LEU A 43 1.74 15.28 4.57
C LEU A 43 2.45 16.64 4.64
N LYS A 44 1.88 17.68 4.02
CA LYS A 44 2.39 19.04 4.09
C LYS A 44 2.41 19.57 5.52
N GLN A 45 1.30 19.43 6.25
CA GLN A 45 1.19 19.87 7.64
C GLN A 45 2.21 19.16 8.55
N LEU A 46 2.39 17.84 8.39
CA LEU A 46 3.38 17.06 9.14
C LEU A 46 4.82 17.46 8.80
N SER A 47 5.09 17.73 7.52
CA SER A 47 6.41 18.16 7.03
C SER A 47 6.78 19.55 7.52
N GLU A 48 5.84 20.50 7.53
CA GLU A 48 6.02 21.84 8.13
C GLU A 48 6.34 21.75 9.62
N GLY A 49 5.74 20.77 10.32
CA GLY A 49 6.08 20.43 11.71
C GLY A 49 7.44 19.73 11.89
N SER A 50 8.23 19.54 10.84
CA SER A 50 9.52 18.80 10.87
C SER A 50 9.38 17.35 11.36
N SER A 51 8.27 16.70 11.06
CA SER A 51 8.03 15.30 11.44
C SER A 51 8.98 14.35 10.69
N GLN A 52 9.26 13.21 11.29
CA GLN A 52 10.03 12.13 10.70
C GLN A 52 9.10 10.99 10.30
N PHE A 53 9.22 10.54 9.06
CA PHE A 53 8.34 9.53 8.49
C PHE A 53 8.99 8.16 8.50
N TYR A 54 8.23 7.18 8.95
CA TYR A 54 8.65 5.81 9.12
C TYR A 54 7.71 4.85 8.38
N THR A 55 8.24 3.71 7.98
CA THR A 55 7.50 2.55 7.47
C THR A 55 8.09 1.26 8.06
N THR A 56 7.45 0.13 7.78
CA THR A 56 7.99 -1.21 8.09
C THR A 56 8.08 -2.05 6.83
N SER A 57 8.86 -3.13 6.87
CA SER A 57 8.91 -4.10 5.76
C SER A 57 7.55 -4.74 5.46
N ILE A 58 6.64 -4.83 6.45
CA ILE A 58 5.28 -5.37 6.27
C ILE A 58 4.43 -4.38 5.46
N ILE A 59 4.43 -3.11 5.85
CA ILE A 59 3.73 -2.03 5.14
C ILE A 59 4.25 -1.91 3.71
N SER A 60 5.58 -1.87 3.54
CA SER A 60 6.17 -1.76 2.20
C SER A 60 5.86 -2.96 1.30
N ALA A 61 5.82 -4.18 1.87
CA ALA A 61 5.40 -5.36 1.10
C ALA A 61 3.93 -5.29 0.67
N GLU A 62 3.06 -4.79 1.54
CA GLU A 62 1.65 -4.57 1.22
C GLU A 62 1.47 -3.52 0.12
N VAL A 63 2.11 -2.36 0.27
CA VAL A 63 2.11 -1.27 -0.72
C VAL A 63 2.61 -1.77 -2.07
N LEU A 64 3.76 -2.45 -2.13
CA LEU A 64 4.31 -3.01 -3.38
C LEU A 64 3.34 -3.98 -4.06
N ASN A 65 2.70 -4.85 -3.28
CA ASN A 65 1.74 -5.81 -3.81
C ASN A 65 0.47 -5.11 -4.37
N GLN A 66 0.01 -4.05 -3.71
CA GLN A 66 -1.11 -3.25 -4.21
C GLN A 66 -0.75 -2.44 -5.45
N ILE A 67 0.45 -1.85 -5.50
CA ILE A 67 0.93 -1.12 -6.69
C ILE A 67 1.00 -2.04 -7.90
N LEU A 68 1.62 -3.21 -7.72
CA LEU A 68 1.69 -4.25 -8.75
C LEU A 68 0.31 -4.58 -9.33
N TYR A 69 -0.66 -4.77 -8.44
CA TYR A 69 -2.01 -5.12 -8.85
C TYR A 69 -2.69 -3.98 -9.60
N LYS A 70 -2.71 -2.78 -9.02
CA LYS A 70 -3.34 -1.62 -9.64
C LYS A 70 -2.71 -1.27 -10.98
N LEU A 71 -1.38 -1.30 -11.11
CA LEU A 71 -0.70 -1.10 -12.40
C LEU A 71 -1.18 -2.07 -13.48
N PHE A 72 -1.31 -3.36 -13.12
CA PHE A 72 -1.81 -4.36 -14.05
C PHE A 72 -3.25 -4.07 -14.47
N ILE A 73 -4.14 -3.74 -13.52
CA ILE A 73 -5.54 -3.41 -13.82
C ILE A 73 -5.64 -2.16 -14.70
N SER A 74 -4.95 -1.08 -14.36
CA SER A 74 -4.95 0.16 -15.14
C SER A 74 -4.46 -0.05 -16.57
N ASP A 75 -3.42 -0.86 -16.78
CA ASP A 75 -2.95 -1.23 -18.12
C ASP A 75 -3.98 -2.02 -18.94
N ILE A 76 -4.77 -2.85 -18.28
CA ILE A 76 -5.84 -3.61 -18.92
C ILE A 76 -7.03 -2.70 -19.27
N GLU A 77 -7.38 -1.79 -18.37
CA GLU A 77 -8.48 -0.83 -18.51
C GLU A 77 -8.16 0.31 -19.47
N SER A 78 -6.88 0.61 -19.72
CA SER A 78 -6.49 1.70 -20.62
C SER A 78 -7.10 1.57 -22.02
N LYS A 79 -7.30 0.33 -22.48
CA LYS A 79 -7.98 0.02 -23.75
C LYS A 79 -9.49 0.26 -23.72
N ILE A 80 -10.11 0.18 -22.56
CA ILE A 80 -11.54 0.46 -22.34
C ILE A 80 -11.73 1.98 -22.29
N ASN A 81 -10.89 2.65 -21.52
CA ASN A 81 -10.99 4.08 -21.21
C ASN A 81 -10.36 4.98 -22.29
N ASN A 82 -9.79 4.40 -23.35
CA ASN A 82 -9.03 5.10 -24.39
C ASN A 82 -7.89 5.98 -23.82
N THR A 83 -7.26 5.51 -22.75
CA THR A 83 -6.11 6.16 -22.12
C THR A 83 -4.81 5.43 -22.47
N SER A 84 -3.68 6.12 -22.33
CA SER A 84 -2.37 5.48 -22.49
C SER A 84 -2.12 4.53 -21.30
N PRO A 85 -1.73 3.27 -21.54
CA PRO A 85 -1.26 2.40 -20.47
C PRO A 85 0.07 2.91 -19.88
N TYR A 86 0.39 2.43 -18.68
CA TYR A 86 1.69 2.63 -18.04
C TYR A 86 2.78 1.79 -18.71
N ASN A 87 2.45 0.57 -19.15
CA ASN A 87 3.36 -0.28 -19.93
C ASN A 87 3.01 -0.28 -21.42
N SER A 88 3.98 -0.58 -22.27
CA SER A 88 3.74 -0.68 -23.71
C SER A 88 2.67 -1.75 -24.04
N ILE A 89 1.92 -1.52 -25.12
CA ILE A 89 0.87 -2.46 -25.56
C ILE A 89 1.42 -3.87 -25.80
N ASP A 90 2.67 -3.98 -26.28
CA ASP A 90 3.31 -5.27 -26.53
C ASP A 90 3.75 -5.96 -25.23
N ASN A 91 4.17 -5.22 -24.20
CA ASN A 91 4.42 -5.75 -22.87
C ASN A 91 3.13 -6.36 -22.28
N ILE A 92 2.03 -5.61 -22.35
CA ILE A 92 0.71 -6.07 -21.87
C ILE A 92 0.26 -7.32 -22.64
N ARG A 93 0.42 -7.35 -23.97
CA ARG A 93 0.12 -8.53 -24.80
C ARG A 93 0.97 -9.74 -24.41
N SER A 94 2.25 -9.53 -24.11
CA SER A 94 3.18 -10.60 -23.74
C SER A 94 2.76 -11.30 -22.45
N ILE A 95 2.35 -10.53 -21.43
CA ILE A 95 1.82 -11.09 -20.17
C ILE A 95 0.46 -11.74 -20.38
N THR A 96 -0.49 -11.04 -20.99
CA THR A 96 -1.85 -11.55 -21.19
C THR A 96 -1.91 -12.76 -22.14
N GLY A 97 -0.89 -12.97 -22.97
CA GLY A 97 -0.69 -14.19 -23.76
C GLY A 97 -0.44 -15.46 -22.93
N SER A 98 -0.14 -15.31 -21.63
CA SER A 98 -0.05 -16.43 -20.68
C SER A 98 -1.38 -16.77 -20.02
N PHE A 99 -2.45 -16.05 -20.34
CA PHE A 99 -3.75 -16.23 -19.69
C PHE A 99 -4.56 -17.34 -20.38
N SER A 100 -5.56 -17.87 -19.68
CA SER A 100 -6.47 -18.85 -20.27
C SER A 100 -7.26 -18.24 -21.44
N ARG A 101 -7.65 -19.06 -22.42
CA ARG A 101 -8.49 -18.60 -23.55
C ARG A 101 -9.78 -17.91 -23.08
N HIS A 102 -10.33 -18.35 -21.94
CA HIS A 102 -11.53 -17.75 -21.35
C HIS A 102 -11.26 -16.32 -20.88
N ASP A 103 -10.21 -16.13 -20.08
CA ASP A 103 -9.88 -14.81 -19.51
C ASP A 103 -9.38 -13.85 -20.59
N THR A 104 -8.61 -14.34 -21.57
CA THR A 104 -8.24 -13.53 -22.74
C THR A 104 -9.48 -13.06 -23.51
N LYS A 105 -10.56 -13.84 -23.55
CA LYS A 105 -11.82 -13.41 -24.18
C LYS A 105 -12.48 -12.31 -23.36
N ILE A 106 -12.48 -12.39 -22.03
CA ILE A 106 -12.98 -11.32 -21.15
C ILE A 106 -12.22 -10.01 -21.40
N LEU A 107 -10.89 -10.07 -21.40
CA LEU A 107 -10.01 -8.92 -21.70
C LEU A 107 -10.32 -8.27 -23.05
N LYS A 108 -10.60 -9.08 -24.08
CA LYS A 108 -10.98 -8.59 -25.42
C LYS A 108 -12.38 -7.98 -25.46
N GLN A 109 -13.30 -8.46 -24.63
CA GLN A 109 -14.69 -8.02 -24.59
C GLN A 109 -14.89 -6.68 -23.87
N ARG A 110 -13.87 -6.13 -23.20
CA ARG A 110 -13.88 -4.80 -22.58
C ARG A 110 -15.05 -4.58 -21.58
N LYS A 111 -15.43 -5.64 -20.86
CA LYS A 111 -16.48 -5.56 -19.82
C LYS A 111 -15.82 -5.38 -18.47
N GLU A 112 -15.84 -4.16 -17.96
CA GLU A 112 -15.24 -3.73 -16.70
C GLU A 112 -15.69 -4.61 -15.52
N ASP A 113 -16.99 -4.86 -15.42
CA ASP A 113 -17.65 -5.73 -14.44
C ASP A 113 -17.19 -7.20 -14.48
N ARG A 114 -16.49 -7.63 -15.54
CA ARG A 114 -15.90 -8.97 -15.64
C ARG A 114 -14.40 -9.02 -15.41
N LEU A 115 -13.70 -7.88 -15.47
CA LEU A 115 -12.26 -7.81 -15.24
C LEU A 115 -11.90 -8.23 -13.82
N ILE A 116 -12.76 -7.89 -12.84
CA ILE A 116 -12.61 -8.23 -11.41
C ILE A 116 -12.49 -9.75 -11.20
N HIS A 117 -13.09 -10.55 -12.07
CA HIS A 117 -13.12 -12.01 -11.94
C HIS A 117 -11.88 -12.70 -12.50
N ILE A 118 -10.98 -11.98 -13.18
CA ILE A 118 -9.77 -12.56 -13.73
C ILE A 118 -8.79 -12.81 -12.57
N PRO A 119 -8.33 -14.05 -12.34
CA PRO A 119 -7.45 -14.38 -11.22
C PRO A 119 -5.99 -14.01 -11.54
N TYR A 120 -5.69 -12.73 -11.71
CA TYR A 120 -4.37 -12.20 -12.06
C TYR A 120 -3.27 -12.71 -11.13
N LYS A 121 -3.51 -12.81 -9.81
CA LYS A 121 -2.53 -13.35 -8.84
C LYS A 121 -2.09 -14.76 -9.22
N ARG A 122 -3.03 -15.62 -9.60
CA ARG A 122 -2.76 -16.98 -10.09
C ARG A 122 -1.91 -16.95 -11.36
N TYR A 123 -2.15 -16.00 -12.26
CA TYR A 123 -1.34 -15.86 -13.47
C TYR A 123 0.09 -15.43 -13.16
N PHE A 124 0.27 -14.45 -12.29
CA PHE A 124 1.59 -13.98 -11.86
C PHE A 124 2.36 -15.11 -11.16
N ASP A 125 1.70 -15.88 -10.29
CA ASP A 125 2.27 -17.06 -9.64
C ASP A 125 2.67 -18.15 -10.63
N ASN A 126 1.87 -18.38 -11.69
CA ASN A 126 2.21 -19.35 -12.72
C ASN A 126 3.38 -18.90 -13.59
N ILE A 127 3.44 -17.60 -13.93
CA ILE A 127 4.55 -17.02 -14.67
C ILE A 127 5.84 -17.08 -13.82
N SER A 128 5.77 -16.81 -12.52
CA SER A 128 6.94 -16.82 -11.63
C SER A 128 7.58 -18.21 -11.54
N LYS A 129 6.78 -19.27 -11.63
CA LYS A 129 7.23 -20.68 -11.63
C LYS A 129 7.70 -21.18 -13.00
N ASN A 130 7.51 -20.40 -14.07
CA ASN A 130 7.90 -20.78 -15.42
C ASN A 130 9.25 -20.15 -15.79
N SER A 131 10.32 -20.95 -15.84
CA SER A 131 11.69 -20.47 -16.13
C SER A 131 11.82 -19.68 -17.43
N MET A 132 11.06 -20.03 -18.47
CA MET A 132 11.10 -19.37 -19.77
C MET A 132 10.32 -18.05 -19.80
N ARG A 133 9.36 -17.87 -18.89
CA ARG A 133 8.45 -16.71 -18.89
C ARG A 133 8.60 -15.80 -17.68
N ARG A 134 9.34 -16.21 -16.64
CA ARG A 134 9.50 -15.47 -15.38
C ARG A 134 9.92 -14.02 -15.59
N ASN A 135 10.77 -13.75 -16.58
CA ASN A 135 11.24 -12.40 -16.91
C ASN A 135 10.12 -11.45 -17.36
N LEU A 136 8.95 -11.96 -17.78
CA LEU A 136 7.80 -11.11 -18.08
C LEU A 136 7.36 -10.31 -16.85
N LEU A 137 7.53 -10.85 -15.64
CA LEU A 137 7.15 -10.15 -14.41
C LEU A 137 7.95 -8.86 -14.19
N ASN A 138 9.15 -8.74 -14.78
CA ASN A 138 9.96 -7.52 -14.69
C ASN A 138 9.24 -6.29 -15.24
N ILE A 139 8.30 -6.48 -16.19
CA ILE A 139 7.47 -5.39 -16.74
C ILE A 139 6.78 -4.63 -15.61
N TYR A 140 6.11 -5.36 -14.70
CA TYR A 140 5.39 -4.73 -13.61
C TYR A 140 6.25 -4.54 -12.36
N TYR A 141 7.13 -5.51 -12.04
CA TYR A 141 7.97 -5.42 -10.84
C TYR A 141 8.88 -4.20 -10.86
N ASN A 142 9.56 -3.94 -11.98
CA ASN A 142 10.45 -2.79 -12.07
C ASN A 142 9.67 -1.48 -11.91
N LYS A 143 8.48 -1.38 -12.53
CA LYS A 143 7.66 -0.19 -12.44
C LYS A 143 7.10 0.03 -11.03
N SER A 144 6.67 -1.02 -10.34
CA SER A 144 6.24 -0.94 -8.95
C SER A 144 7.37 -0.47 -8.03
N VAL A 145 8.58 -1.01 -8.20
CA VAL A 145 9.77 -0.61 -7.43
C VAL A 145 10.14 0.84 -7.71
N GLU A 146 10.13 1.27 -8.97
CA GLU A 146 10.39 2.65 -9.37
C GLU A 146 9.46 3.63 -8.66
N ILE A 147 8.13 3.40 -8.73
CA ILE A 147 7.11 4.27 -8.13
C ILE A 147 7.32 4.42 -6.62
N ILE A 148 7.47 3.32 -5.89
CA ILE A 148 7.61 3.40 -4.43
C ILE A 148 8.96 4.02 -4.04
N SER A 149 10.04 3.72 -4.78
CA SER A 149 11.38 4.26 -4.49
C SER A 149 11.42 5.78 -4.68
N GLU A 150 10.73 6.30 -5.70
CA GLU A 150 10.60 7.74 -5.90
C GLU A 150 9.84 8.41 -4.75
N LEU A 151 8.71 7.84 -4.33
CA LEU A 151 7.92 8.36 -3.22
C LEU A 151 8.70 8.33 -1.90
N GLU A 152 9.36 7.22 -1.59
CA GLU A 152 10.20 7.07 -0.40
C GLU A 152 11.30 8.13 -0.35
N LYS A 153 11.91 8.44 -1.49
CA LYS A 153 12.93 9.48 -1.60
C LYS A 153 12.36 10.89 -1.41
N ILE A 154 11.19 11.17 -1.98
CA ILE A 154 10.53 12.48 -1.85
C ILE A 154 10.13 12.74 -0.40
N ILE A 155 9.57 11.73 0.28
CA ILE A 155 9.10 11.85 1.67
C ILE A 155 10.24 11.65 2.68
N ASN A 156 11.38 11.08 2.24
CA ASN A 156 12.50 10.68 3.09
C ASN A 156 12.07 9.66 4.17
N ILE A 157 11.38 8.60 3.75
CA ILE A 157 10.86 7.54 4.61
C ILE A 157 12.00 6.68 5.16
N LYS A 158 11.96 6.38 6.47
CA LYS A 158 12.89 5.49 7.14
C LYS A 158 12.23 4.16 7.50
N TYR A 159 12.98 3.07 7.43
CA TYR A 159 12.50 1.75 7.79
C TYR A 159 12.75 1.45 9.27
N LEU A 160 11.71 1.01 9.98
CA LEU A 160 11.82 0.46 11.32
C LEU A 160 12.13 -1.04 11.27
N ASN A 161 12.99 -1.48 12.17
CA ASN A 161 13.29 -2.89 12.35
C ASN A 161 12.16 -3.58 13.12
N ILE A 162 11.85 -4.82 12.72
CA ILE A 162 10.91 -5.70 13.41
C ILE A 162 11.75 -6.73 14.16
N SER A 163 11.81 -6.63 15.48
CA SER A 163 12.55 -7.56 16.34
C SER A 163 11.67 -8.69 16.88
N GLU A 164 12.27 -9.63 17.61
CA GLU A 164 11.53 -10.72 18.27
C GLU A 164 10.56 -10.19 19.35
N GLU A 165 10.93 -9.09 20.00
CA GLU A 165 10.08 -8.37 20.95
C GLU A 165 8.85 -7.78 20.25
N CYS A 166 9.01 -7.20 19.06
CA CYS A 166 7.86 -6.77 18.24
C CYS A 166 6.92 -7.95 17.98
N ILE A 167 7.45 -9.11 17.58
CA ILE A 167 6.65 -10.32 17.29
C ILE A 167 5.88 -10.79 18.53
N SER A 168 6.45 -10.63 19.73
CA SER A 168 5.76 -10.96 20.98
C SER A 168 4.57 -10.03 21.22
N LEU A 169 4.74 -8.72 21.00
CA LEU A 169 3.65 -7.74 21.06
C LEU A 169 2.58 -7.98 20.00
N VAL A 170 2.95 -8.39 18.78
CA VAL A 170 1.99 -8.75 17.72
C VAL A 170 1.03 -9.83 18.19
N LYS A 171 1.53 -10.90 18.81
CA LYS A 171 0.69 -11.99 19.32
C LYS A 171 -0.30 -11.49 20.37
N ILE A 172 0.12 -10.57 21.23
CA ILE A 172 -0.75 -9.94 22.23
C ILE A 172 -1.85 -9.14 21.52
N PHE A 173 -1.50 -8.23 20.62
CA PHE A 173 -2.50 -7.43 19.89
C PHE A 173 -3.46 -8.27 19.06
N MET A 174 -3.00 -9.35 18.43
CA MET A 174 -3.88 -10.27 17.71
C MET A 174 -4.87 -10.98 18.64
N CYS A 175 -4.42 -11.46 19.79
CA CYS A 175 -5.27 -12.24 20.70
C CYS A 175 -6.19 -11.36 21.55
N GLU A 176 -5.70 -10.22 22.04
CA GLU A 176 -6.43 -9.36 22.97
C GLU A 176 -7.28 -8.31 22.25
N ASN A 177 -6.80 -7.79 21.11
CA ASN A 177 -7.50 -6.74 20.35
C ASN A 177 -8.11 -7.24 19.04
N LEU A 178 -7.98 -8.54 18.75
CA LEU A 178 -8.54 -9.20 17.57
C LEU A 178 -8.15 -8.54 16.25
N LEU A 179 -6.95 -7.94 16.21
CA LEU A 179 -6.42 -7.31 15.01
C LEU A 179 -5.93 -8.34 13.99
N SER A 180 -5.99 -7.96 12.72
CA SER A 180 -5.34 -8.73 11.66
C SER A 180 -3.82 -8.79 11.89
N VAL A 181 -3.15 -9.76 11.27
CA VAL A 181 -1.69 -9.91 11.39
C VAL A 181 -0.97 -8.61 11.02
N ASN A 182 -1.34 -7.98 9.91
CA ASN A 182 -0.65 -6.78 9.42
C ASN A 182 -0.87 -5.60 10.38
N ASP A 183 -2.12 -5.36 10.79
CA ASP A 183 -2.46 -4.26 11.70
C ASP A 183 -1.79 -4.43 13.07
N ALA A 184 -1.73 -5.68 13.57
CA ALA A 184 -1.00 -6.00 14.78
C ALA A 184 0.51 -5.73 14.63
N PHE A 185 1.12 -6.02 13.48
CA PHE A 185 2.51 -5.65 13.17
C PHE A 185 2.71 -4.14 13.13
N HIS A 186 1.77 -3.37 12.58
CA HIS A 186 1.87 -1.91 12.51
C HIS A 186 1.89 -1.32 13.92
N LEU A 187 0.94 -1.70 14.78
CA LEU A 187 0.89 -1.23 16.17
C LEU A 187 2.06 -1.71 17.02
N ALA A 188 2.40 -3.00 16.97
CA ALA A 188 3.52 -3.57 17.73
C ALA A 188 4.84 -2.89 17.40
N THR A 189 5.12 -2.68 16.12
CA THR A 189 6.37 -2.06 15.69
C THR A 189 6.40 -0.59 16.06
N ALA A 190 5.28 0.12 15.93
CA ALA A 190 5.18 1.52 16.34
C ALA A 190 5.39 1.69 17.85
N GLU A 191 4.73 0.88 18.66
CA GLU A 191 4.81 0.95 20.12
C GLU A 191 6.20 0.57 20.63
N TYR A 192 6.80 -0.50 20.09
CA TYR A 192 8.16 -0.91 20.46
C TYR A 192 9.21 0.18 20.16
N ASN A 193 9.05 0.88 19.04
CA ASN A 193 9.96 1.96 18.63
C ASN A 193 9.58 3.34 19.18
N ASN A 194 8.58 3.43 20.07
CA ASN A 194 8.07 4.68 20.64
C ASN A 194 7.70 5.73 19.59
N ILE A 195 7.03 5.29 18.52
CA ILE A 195 6.53 6.20 17.49
C ILE A 195 5.37 7.04 18.07
N ASP A 196 5.31 8.33 17.75
CA ASP A 196 4.28 9.22 18.29
C ASP A 196 2.91 8.95 17.66
N PHE A 197 2.88 8.74 16.34
CA PHE A 197 1.65 8.61 15.57
C PHE A 197 1.68 7.46 14.56
N LEU A 198 0.56 6.75 14.43
CA LEU A 198 0.22 5.96 13.24
C LEU A 198 -0.71 6.78 12.35
N LEU A 199 -0.36 6.97 11.07
CA LEU A 199 -1.16 7.72 10.09
C LEU A 199 -1.82 6.74 9.11
N THR A 200 -3.15 6.71 9.08
CA THR A 200 -3.95 5.74 8.33
C THR A 200 -5.24 6.35 7.78
N LEU A 201 -5.85 5.69 6.81
CA LEU A 201 -7.22 5.97 6.35
C LEU A 201 -8.22 4.97 6.96
N ASP A 202 -7.73 3.88 7.56
CA ASP A 202 -8.54 2.75 7.96
C ASP A 202 -9.16 2.94 9.35
N GLY A 203 -10.23 2.20 9.61
CA GLY A 203 -10.91 2.15 10.91
C GLY A 203 -10.48 1.00 11.80
N ASP A 204 -9.61 0.11 11.31
CA ASP A 204 -9.40 -1.21 11.91
C ASP A 204 -8.72 -1.13 13.28
N PHE A 205 -7.95 -0.07 13.51
CA PHE A 205 -7.26 0.13 14.77
C PHE A 205 -8.15 0.62 15.92
N LEU A 206 -9.42 0.97 15.67
CA LEU A 206 -10.34 1.53 16.68
C LEU A 206 -10.47 0.68 17.95
N PHE A 207 -10.32 -0.64 17.83
CA PHE A 207 -10.51 -1.61 18.91
C PHE A 207 -9.20 -1.96 19.66
N ALA A 208 -8.08 -1.33 19.30
CA ALA A 208 -6.78 -1.55 19.94
C ALA A 208 -6.62 -0.77 21.26
N GLU A 209 -7.53 -0.97 22.21
CA GLU A 209 -7.62 -0.19 23.46
C GLU A 209 -6.33 -0.24 24.32
N SER A 210 -5.62 -1.35 24.27
CA SER A 210 -4.39 -1.60 25.04
C SER A 210 -3.17 -0.85 24.51
N SER A 211 -3.20 -0.37 23.27
CA SER A 211 -2.05 0.34 22.70
C SER A 211 -1.92 1.75 23.25
N LYS A 212 -0.67 2.17 23.49
CA LYS A 212 -0.33 3.55 23.89
C LYS A 212 -0.19 4.50 22.70
N MET A 213 -0.24 3.97 21.48
CA MET A 213 -0.12 4.74 20.25
C MET A 213 -1.26 5.76 20.09
N LYS A 214 -0.95 6.87 19.43
CA LYS A 214 -1.95 7.80 18.92
C LYS A 214 -2.16 7.55 17.43
N ILE A 215 -3.41 7.59 17.00
CA ILE A 215 -3.78 7.31 15.62
C ILE A 215 -4.31 8.59 14.98
N LEU A 216 -3.68 8.97 13.88
CA LEU A 216 -4.12 10.03 12.99
C LEU A 216 -4.91 9.38 11.84
N LYS A 217 -6.22 9.58 11.81
CA LYS A 217 -7.09 9.05 10.76
C LYS A 217 -7.58 10.15 9.81
N ILE A 218 -7.41 9.94 8.50
CA ILE A 218 -7.89 10.83 7.42
C ILE A 218 -9.28 10.42 6.91
#